data_AF-A0A8J7HBI2-F1
#
_entry.id   AF-A0A8J7HBI2-F1
#
_cell.length_a   1.000
_cell.length_b   1.000
_cell.length_c   1.000
_cell.angle_alpha   90.00
_cell.angle_beta   90.00
_cell.angle_gamma   90.00
#
_symmetry.space_group_name_H-M   'P 1'
#
loop_
_entity.id
_entity.type
_entity.pdbx_description
1 polymer ?
#
loop_
_entity_poly.entity_id
_entity_poly.type
_entity_poly.pdbx_seq_one_letter_code
_entity_poly.pdbx_strand_id
1 'polypeptide(L)'
;MQYRWIYHTGITPYEYDLFIQAVGSNIQNYKPIAVAHQDDLRYRFFIYVNGGPDIPTSFNIIEIYKPIAGIPYITRILPINVDL
;
A
#
# COMPACT_ATOMS: atom_id res chain seq x y z
N MET A 1 -3.52 -8.95 23.17
CA MET A 1 -3.73 -9.71 21.92
C MET A 1 -2.79 -9.11 20.88
N GLN A 2 -1.87 -9.90 20.31
CA GLN A 2 -0.99 -9.42 19.26
C GLN A 2 -1.77 -9.51 17.95
N TYR A 3 -2.11 -8.37 17.38
CA TYR A 3 -2.79 -8.32 16.10
C TYR A 3 -1.82 -8.81 15.01
N ARG A 4 -2.22 -9.88 14.31
CA ARG A 4 -1.40 -10.54 13.28
C ARG A 4 -1.78 -9.95 11.91
N TRP A 5 -0.79 -9.69 11.08
CA TRP A 5 -1.00 -9.36 9.68
C TRP A 5 -1.54 -10.56 8.92
N ILE A 6 -2.64 -10.36 8.19
CA ILE A 6 -3.21 -11.35 7.27
C ILE A 6 -2.81 -10.91 5.86
N TYR A 7 -2.13 -11.79 5.12
CA TYR A 7 -1.56 -11.49 3.80
C TYR A 7 -2.41 -12.11 2.71
N HIS A 8 -2.68 -11.32 1.65
CA HIS A 8 -3.43 -11.74 0.47
C HIS A 8 -2.66 -11.34 -0.79
N THR A 9 -2.58 -12.26 -1.76
CA THR A 9 -1.95 -12.00 -3.06
C THR A 9 -2.90 -11.33 -4.06
N GLY A 10 -4.18 -11.19 -3.71
CA GLY A 10 -5.19 -10.50 -4.51
C GLY A 10 -5.69 -9.26 -3.77
N ILE A 11 -5.92 -8.18 -4.53
CA ILE A 11 -6.47 -6.93 -4.01
C ILE A 11 -7.95 -6.89 -4.37
N THR A 12 -8.80 -6.80 -3.37
CA THR A 12 -10.24 -6.63 -3.55
C THR A 12 -10.57 -5.21 -4.04
N PRO A 13 -11.75 -4.99 -4.67
CA PRO A 13 -12.17 -3.65 -5.05
C PRO A 13 -12.20 -2.65 -3.88
N TYR A 14 -12.55 -3.12 -2.68
CA TYR A 14 -12.54 -2.31 -1.47
C TYR A 14 -11.13 -1.86 -1.07
N GLU A 15 -10.17 -2.78 -1.05
CA GLU A 15 -8.77 -2.46 -0.74
C GLU A 15 -8.16 -1.55 -1.80
N TYR A 16 -8.52 -1.74 -3.07
CA TYR A 16 -8.07 -0.88 -4.15
C TYR A 16 -8.63 0.56 -4.01
N ASP A 17 -9.89 0.70 -3.62
CA ASP A 17 -10.51 2.01 -3.33
C ASP A 17 -9.83 2.70 -2.14
N LEU A 18 -9.57 1.97 -1.04
CA LEU A 18 -8.78 2.47 0.09
C LEU A 18 -7.40 2.99 -0.35
N PHE A 19 -6.74 2.23 -1.22
CA PHE A 19 -5.43 2.58 -1.75
C PHE A 19 -5.48 3.87 -2.58
N ILE A 20 -6.44 3.99 -3.49
CA ILE A 20 -6.63 5.19 -4.32
C ILE A 20 -6.89 6.42 -3.44
N GLN A 21 -7.80 6.30 -2.48
CA GLN A 21 -8.13 7.40 -1.57
C GLN A 21 -6.91 7.87 -0.77
N ALA A 22 -6.07 6.93 -0.29
CA ALA A 22 -4.89 7.28 0.50
C ALA A 22 -3.72 7.85 -0.31
N VAL A 23 -3.50 7.34 -1.54
CA VAL A 23 -2.40 7.77 -2.41
C VAL A 23 -2.73 9.08 -3.14
N GLY A 24 -4.01 9.31 -3.45
CA GLY A 24 -4.47 10.51 -4.12
C GLY A 24 -3.86 10.69 -5.52
N SER A 25 -3.40 11.90 -5.83
CA SER A 25 -2.91 12.28 -7.16
C SER A 25 -1.67 11.50 -7.63
N ASN A 26 -0.94 10.84 -6.72
CA ASN A 26 0.26 10.07 -7.05
C ASN A 26 -0.04 8.66 -7.59
N ILE A 27 -1.31 8.29 -7.75
CA ILE A 27 -1.75 6.93 -8.12
C ILE A 27 -1.13 6.41 -9.43
N GLN A 28 -0.86 7.30 -10.39
CA GLN A 28 -0.30 6.91 -11.69
C GLN A 28 1.08 6.25 -11.59
N ASN A 29 1.81 6.55 -10.51
CA ASN A 29 3.15 6.03 -10.28
C ASN A 29 3.16 4.76 -9.44
N TYR A 30 2.06 4.41 -8.78
CA TYR A 30 2.00 3.28 -7.85
C TYR A 30 1.03 2.21 -8.34
N LYS A 31 1.53 0.98 -8.45
CA LYS A 31 0.73 -0.20 -8.78
C LYS A 31 0.76 -1.17 -7.61
N PRO A 32 -0.34 -1.36 -6.87
CA PRO A 32 -0.37 -2.31 -5.78
C PRO A 32 -0.45 -3.74 -6.33
N ILE A 33 0.33 -4.64 -5.75
CA ILE A 33 0.48 -6.04 -6.20
C ILE A 33 0.00 -7.06 -5.16
N ALA A 34 0.04 -6.69 -3.89
CA ALA A 34 -0.44 -7.51 -2.79
C ALA A 34 -0.82 -6.60 -1.61
N VAL A 35 -1.65 -7.13 -0.72
CA VAL A 35 -2.10 -6.40 0.47
C VAL A 35 -2.04 -7.30 1.69
N ALA A 36 -1.64 -6.72 2.80
CA ALA A 36 -1.87 -7.30 4.10
C ALA A 36 -2.68 -6.34 4.95
N HIS A 37 -3.51 -6.86 5.83
CA HIS A 37 -4.26 -6.03 6.76
C HIS A 37 -4.21 -6.58 8.17
N GLN A 38 -4.49 -5.69 9.09
CA GLN A 38 -4.53 -5.94 10.52
C GLN A 38 -5.71 -5.15 11.06
N ASP A 39 -6.54 -5.81 11.88
CA ASP A 39 -7.69 -5.21 12.59
C ASP A 39 -8.67 -4.41 11.72
N ASP A 40 -8.73 -4.69 10.40
CA ASP A 40 -9.54 -3.99 9.38
C ASP A 40 -9.30 -2.47 9.26
N LEU A 41 -8.35 -1.90 10.02
CA LEU A 41 -8.02 -0.48 10.02
C LEU A 41 -6.62 -0.21 9.49
N ARG A 42 -5.70 -1.18 9.55
CA ARG A 42 -4.31 -1.01 9.12
C ARG A 42 -4.02 -1.89 7.93
N TYR A 43 -3.50 -1.29 6.88
CA TYR A 43 -3.22 -1.95 5.62
C TYR A 43 -1.75 -1.75 5.23
N ARG A 44 -1.18 -2.76 4.58
CA ARG A 44 0.15 -2.76 3.98
C ARG A 44 0.01 -3.17 2.53
N PHE A 45 0.22 -2.23 1.63
CA PHE A 45 0.24 -2.52 0.20
C PHE A 45 1.68 -2.70 -0.23
N PHE A 46 1.99 -3.88 -0.77
CA PHE A 46 3.18 -4.05 -1.58
C PHE A 46 2.90 -3.42 -2.93
N ILE A 47 3.78 -2.52 -3.34
CA ILE A 47 3.60 -1.75 -4.56
C ILE A 47 4.84 -1.81 -5.43
N TYR A 48 4.59 -1.77 -6.72
CA TYR A 48 5.55 -1.41 -7.74
C TYR A 48 5.47 0.11 -7.96
N VAL A 49 6.60 0.79 -7.91
CA VAL A 49 6.71 2.21 -8.23
C VAL A 49 7.34 2.37 -9.61
N ASN A 50 6.59 2.96 -10.54
CA ASN A 50 7.12 3.40 -11.82
C ASN A 50 7.67 4.81 -11.68
N GLY A 51 9.00 4.95 -11.73
CA GLY A 51 9.65 6.26 -11.68
C GLY A 51 9.62 7.03 -13.00
N GLY A 52 9.32 6.37 -14.12
CA GLY A 52 9.45 6.96 -15.46
C GLY A 52 10.79 6.62 -16.14
N PRO A 53 11.13 7.28 -17.25
CA PRO A 53 12.25 6.89 -18.12
C PRO A 53 13.62 6.90 -17.43
N ASP A 54 13.84 7.84 -16.50
CA ASP A 54 15.15 8.10 -15.88
C ASP A 54 15.21 7.74 -14.40
N ILE A 55 14.11 7.25 -13.81
CA ILE A 55 14.05 6.87 -12.40
C ILE A 55 13.83 5.36 -12.33
N PRO A 56 14.77 4.61 -11.73
CA PRO A 56 14.64 3.17 -11.58
C PRO A 56 13.31 2.78 -10.94
N THR A 57 12.72 1.74 -11.49
CA THR A 57 11.60 1.07 -10.85
C THR A 57 12.04 0.55 -9.47
N SER A 58 11.16 0.69 -8.48
CA SER A 58 11.41 0.18 -7.12
C SER A 58 10.17 -0.52 -6.57
N PHE A 59 10.39 -1.39 -5.58
CA PHE A 59 9.32 -1.99 -4.79
C PHE A 59 9.27 -1.32 -3.42
N ASN A 60 8.08 -0.93 -3.00
CA ASN A 60 7.87 -0.31 -1.70
C ASN A 60 6.71 -1.01 -0.97
N ILE A 61 6.69 -0.88 0.35
CA ILE A 61 5.50 -1.13 1.17
C ILE A 61 4.92 0.22 1.55
N ILE A 62 3.65 0.45 1.23
CA ILE A 62 2.90 1.59 1.74
C ILE A 62 2.04 1.09 2.90
N GLU A 63 2.21 1.69 4.08
CA GLU A 63 1.29 1.52 5.20
C GLU A 63 0.18 2.57 5.12
N ILE A 64 -1.08 2.11 5.22
CA ILE A 64 -2.28 2.93 5.22
C ILE A 64 -3.05 2.68 6.51
N TYR A 65 -3.56 3.74 7.10
CA TYR A 65 -4.55 3.66 8.17
C TYR A 65 -5.90 4.16 7.67
N LYS A 66 -6.95 3.34 7.85
CA LYS A 66 -8.34 3.67 7.61
C LYS A 66 -9.03 3.94 8.96
N PRO A 67 -9.29 5.20 9.34
CA PRO A 67 -10.08 5.49 10.54
C PRO A 67 -11.54 5.05 10.34
N ILE A 68 -12.21 4.67 11.43
CA ILE A 68 -13.63 4.28 11.45
C ILE A 68 -14.49 5.40 10.84
N ALA A 69 -14.23 6.65 11.25
CA ALA A 69 -14.79 7.85 10.66
C ALA A 69 -13.65 8.69 10.06
N GLY A 70 -13.56 8.74 8.73
CA GLY A 70 -12.58 9.54 8.01
C GLY A 70 -12.05 8.89 6.74
N ILE A 71 -11.14 9.61 6.07
CA ILE A 71 -10.51 9.21 4.82
C ILE A 71 -9.24 8.41 5.14
N PRO A 72 -8.98 7.27 4.50
CA PRO A 72 -7.73 6.55 4.66
C PRO A 72 -6.54 7.40 4.21
N TYR A 73 -5.41 7.26 4.89
CA TYR A 73 -4.20 8.01 4.57
C TYR A 73 -2.94 7.17 4.78
N ILE A 74 -1.89 7.54 4.06
CA ILE A 74 -0.57 6.90 4.17
C ILE A 74 0.04 7.27 5.52
N THR A 75 0.44 6.25 6.28
CA THR A 75 1.20 6.44 7.53
C THR A 75 2.70 6.31 7.28
N ARG A 76 3.12 5.44 6.36
CA ARG A 76 4.54 5.20 6.04
C ARG A 76 4.73 4.70 4.61
N ILE A 77 5.90 4.98 4.05
CA ILE A 77 6.40 4.35 2.82
C ILE A 77 7.75 3.73 3.17
N LEU A 78 7.91 2.43 2.93
CA LEU A 78 9.10 1.65 3.26
C LEU A 78 9.69 1.12 1.95
N PRO A 79 10.90 1.56 1.55
CA PRO A 79 11.56 0.97 0.40
C PRO A 79 11.97 -0.48 0.68
N ILE A 80 11.75 -1.37 -0.28
CA ILE A 80 12.26 -2.73 -0.25
C ILE A 80 13.59 -2.73 -0.98
N ASN A 81 14.67 -3.00 -0.26
CA ASN A 81 15.94 -3.30 -0.90
C ASN A 81 15.89 -4.72 -1.46
N VAL A 82 16.02 -4.84 -2.78
CA VAL A 82 16.03 -6.12 -3.50
C VAL A 82 17.44 -6.61 -3.82
N ASP A 83 18.47 -5.85 -3.43
CA ASP A 83 19.87 -6.26 -3.50
C ASP A 83 20.16 -7.24 -2.36
N LEU A 84 19.79 -8.52 -2.57
CA LEU A 84 20.17 -9.67 -1.74
C LEU A 84 21.13 -10.58 -2.50
#